data_AF-A0A951C9E3-F1
#
_entry.id   AF-A0A951C9E3-F1
#
_cell.length_a   1.000
_cell.length_b   1.000
_cell.length_c   1.000
_cell.angle_alpha   90.00
_cell.angle_beta   90.00
_cell.angle_gamma   90.00
#
_symmetry.space_group_name_H-M   'P 1'
#
loop_
_entity.id
_entity.type
_entity.pdbx_description
1 polymer ?
#
loop_
_entity_poly.entity_id
_entity_poly.type
_entity_poly.pdbx_seq_one_letter_code
_entity_poly.pdbx_strand_id
1 'polypeptide(L)'
;MNYQELASKLLHTAERVQKHAHKLEGDTINKSAVRLAADVDRFEEVLSGFLASRKSGELFLETLLRSPAAKKYVTLELLRKALRETCSKRLKSEELGGAKREFIEAVHASERAEPAVKYLKHAFAEAAYVPPAGKDKAALQHEFLQLGRLSDEDYATTIAKRTFGELRRLAGTNGIRFTDKTTKPHLIKSIRRYARRLAANLPT
;
A
#
# COMPACT_ATOMS: atom_id res chain seq x y z
N MET A 1 -21.79 -2.94 2.19
CA MET A 1 -22.38 -3.86 3.18
C MET A 1 -21.54 -3.76 4.44
N ASN A 2 -22.12 -3.27 5.53
CA ASN A 2 -21.42 -3.17 6.81
C ASN A 2 -21.58 -4.48 7.63
N TYR A 3 -20.82 -4.65 8.71
CA TYR A 3 -20.84 -5.88 9.51
C TYR A 3 -22.19 -6.13 10.24
N GLN A 4 -22.91 -5.07 10.60
CA GLN A 4 -24.25 -5.19 11.18
C GLN A 4 -25.27 -5.69 10.15
N GLU A 5 -25.21 -5.18 8.92
CA GLU A 5 -26.05 -5.64 7.81
C GLU A 5 -25.79 -7.11 7.46
N LEU A 6 -24.53 -7.55 7.51
CA LEU A 6 -24.16 -8.96 7.32
C LEU A 6 -24.75 -9.83 8.43
N ALA A 7 -24.58 -9.45 9.70
CA ALA A 7 -25.08 -10.19 10.85
C ALA A 7 -26.62 -10.32 10.80
N SER A 8 -27.32 -9.23 10.53
CA SER A 8 -28.79 -9.25 10.39
C SER A 8 -29.27 -10.13 9.24
N LYS A 9 -28.55 -10.13 8.10
CA LYS A 9 -28.89 -11.01 6.98
C LYS A 9 -28.66 -12.49 7.31
N LEU A 10 -27.53 -12.83 7.95
CA LEU A 10 -27.24 -14.21 8.35
C LEU A 10 -28.28 -14.73 9.35
N LEU A 11 -28.66 -13.91 10.34
CA LEU A 11 -29.69 -14.25 11.31
C LEU A 11 -31.03 -14.50 10.61
N HIS A 12 -31.45 -13.59 9.74
CA HIS A 12 -32.71 -13.72 9.01
C HIS A 12 -32.75 -14.97 8.11
N THR A 13 -31.64 -15.29 7.44
CA THR A 13 -31.53 -16.50 6.63
C THR A 13 -31.58 -17.76 7.50
N ALA A 14 -30.89 -17.78 8.65
CA ALA A 14 -30.92 -18.90 9.59
C ALA A 14 -32.33 -19.16 10.13
N GLU A 15 -33.05 -18.11 10.55
CA GLU A 15 -34.45 -18.20 11.01
C GLU A 15 -35.37 -18.79 9.93
N ARG A 16 -35.22 -18.34 8.68
CA ARG A 16 -36.01 -18.86 7.55
C ARG A 16 -35.70 -20.33 7.26
N VAL A 17 -34.43 -20.72 7.28
CA VAL A 17 -34.02 -22.12 7.08
C VAL A 17 -34.59 -22.99 8.19
N GLN A 18 -34.47 -22.56 9.46
CA GLN A 18 -34.98 -23.31 10.60
C GLN A 18 -36.50 -23.48 10.56
N LYS A 19 -37.24 -22.40 10.26
CA LYS A 19 -38.71 -22.41 10.17
C LYS A 19 -39.23 -23.31 9.05
N HIS A 20 -38.48 -23.42 7.95
CA HIS A 20 -38.91 -24.15 6.76
C HIS A 20 -38.11 -25.42 6.49
N ALA A 21 -37.25 -25.86 7.41
CA ALA A 21 -36.33 -26.98 7.22
C ALA A 21 -37.02 -28.26 6.71
N HIS A 22 -38.18 -28.58 7.29
CA HIS A 22 -39.02 -29.73 6.92
C HIS A 22 -39.63 -29.65 5.51
N LYS A 23 -39.51 -28.52 4.81
CA LYS A 23 -39.98 -28.30 3.43
C LYS A 23 -38.84 -28.12 2.43
N LEU A 24 -37.59 -28.10 2.89
CA LEU A 24 -36.41 -27.91 2.06
C LEU A 24 -35.94 -29.27 1.53
N GLU A 25 -36.57 -29.74 0.46
CA GLU A 25 -36.22 -30.97 -0.23
C GLU A 25 -35.62 -30.68 -1.62
N GLY A 26 -34.78 -31.59 -2.12
CA GLY A 26 -34.20 -31.53 -3.46
C GLY A 26 -32.69 -31.39 -3.50
N ASP A 27 -32.07 -32.02 -4.50
CA ASP A 27 -30.61 -32.11 -4.64
C ASP A 27 -29.91 -30.76 -4.78
N THR A 28 -30.52 -29.79 -5.45
CA THR A 28 -29.93 -28.47 -5.69
C THR A 28 -29.86 -27.62 -4.42
N ILE A 29 -30.93 -27.67 -3.60
CA ILE A 29 -30.96 -26.95 -2.33
C ILE A 29 -30.06 -27.61 -1.29
N ASN A 30 -30.00 -28.94 -1.30
CA ASN A 30 -29.09 -29.71 -0.44
C ASN A 30 -27.62 -29.40 -0.75
N LYS A 31 -27.21 -29.43 -2.03
CA LYS A 31 -25.84 -29.05 -2.44
C LYS A 31 -25.49 -27.61 -2.07
N SER A 32 -26.45 -26.69 -2.20
CA SER A 32 -26.27 -25.28 -1.82
C SER A 32 -26.14 -25.12 -0.31
N ALA A 33 -26.91 -25.87 0.48
CA ALA A 33 -26.83 -25.88 1.94
C ALA A 33 -25.49 -26.43 2.43
N VAL A 34 -25.01 -27.54 1.86
CA VAL A 34 -23.69 -28.12 2.18
C VAL A 34 -22.56 -27.14 1.86
N ARG A 35 -22.63 -26.45 0.71
CA ARG A 35 -21.64 -25.43 0.35
C ARG A 35 -21.67 -24.24 1.30
N LEU A 36 -22.87 -23.78 1.67
CA LEU A 36 -23.04 -22.69 2.62
C LEU A 36 -22.47 -23.07 3.99
N ALA A 37 -22.69 -24.30 4.47
CA ALA A 37 -22.12 -24.78 5.72
C ALA A 37 -20.58 -24.73 5.69
N ALA A 38 -19.95 -25.26 4.63
CA ALA A 38 -18.50 -25.21 4.48
C ALA A 38 -17.95 -23.77 4.40
N ASP A 39 -18.67 -22.86 3.73
CA ASP A 39 -18.28 -21.45 3.65
C ASP A 39 -18.43 -20.73 5.00
N VAL A 40 -19.43 -21.11 5.82
CA VAL A 40 -19.62 -20.61 7.19
C VAL A 40 -18.52 -21.11 8.12
N ASP A 41 -18.20 -22.40 8.10
CA ASP A 41 -17.11 -22.99 8.92
C ASP A 41 -15.78 -22.30 8.61
N ARG A 42 -15.49 -22.09 7.32
CA ARG A 42 -14.29 -21.38 6.88
C ARG A 42 -14.31 -19.92 7.32
N PHE A 43 -15.46 -19.25 7.28
CA PHE A 43 -15.59 -17.89 7.76
C PHE A 43 -15.35 -17.80 9.27
N GLU A 44 -15.86 -18.77 10.05
CA GLU A 44 -15.65 -18.85 11.49
C GLU A 44 -14.18 -19.12 11.85
N GLU A 45 -13.49 -19.99 11.11
CA GLU A 45 -12.05 -20.22 11.27
C GLU A 45 -11.25 -18.93 11.03
N VAL A 46 -11.56 -18.21 9.95
CA VAL A 46 -10.91 -16.93 9.61
C VAL A 46 -11.22 -15.86 10.65
N LEU A 47 -12.47 -15.77 11.12
CA LEU A 47 -12.90 -14.81 12.13
C LEU A 47 -12.22 -15.11 13.48
N SER A 48 -12.16 -16.37 13.88
CA SER A 48 -11.49 -16.82 15.10
C SER A 48 -10.00 -16.54 15.05
N GLY A 49 -9.33 -16.83 13.92
CA GLY A 49 -7.95 -16.45 13.69
C GLY A 49 -7.73 -14.93 13.77
N PHE A 50 -8.63 -14.15 13.19
CA PHE A 50 -8.57 -12.68 13.24
C PHE A 50 -8.76 -12.14 14.67
N LEU A 51 -9.74 -12.65 15.42
CA LEU A 51 -9.99 -12.24 16.80
C LEU A 51 -8.88 -12.70 17.75
N ALA A 52 -8.33 -13.90 17.55
CA ALA A 52 -7.19 -14.41 18.30
C ALA A 52 -5.90 -13.63 17.99
N SER A 53 -5.70 -13.21 16.73
CA SER A 53 -4.60 -12.33 16.32
C SER A 53 -4.68 -10.94 16.94
N ARG A 54 -5.87 -10.45 17.32
CA ARG A 54 -5.98 -9.18 18.06
C ARG A 54 -5.73 -9.33 19.56
N LYS A 55 -5.83 -10.55 20.10
CA LYS A 55 -5.64 -10.85 21.53
C LYS A 55 -4.23 -11.35 21.87
N SER A 56 -3.54 -12.01 20.94
CA SER A 56 -2.15 -12.44 21.11
C SER A 56 -1.25 -11.69 20.12
N GLY A 57 -0.23 -11.00 20.63
CA GLY A 57 0.74 -10.30 19.78
C GLY A 57 1.46 -11.24 18.79
N GLU A 58 1.53 -12.53 19.09
CA GLU A 58 2.17 -13.59 18.29
C GLU A 58 1.41 -13.89 17.00
N LEU A 59 0.10 -14.19 17.08
CA LEU A 59 -0.74 -14.39 15.89
C LEU A 59 -0.85 -13.10 15.06
N PHE A 60 -0.79 -11.94 15.71
CA PHE A 60 -0.71 -10.66 15.01
C PHE A 60 0.57 -10.53 14.19
N LEU A 61 1.72 -10.96 14.73
CA LEU A 61 3.01 -10.87 14.08
C LEU A 61 3.06 -11.73 12.81
N GLU A 62 2.58 -12.97 12.89
CA GLU A 62 2.50 -13.85 11.73
C GLU A 62 1.58 -13.29 10.64
N THR A 63 0.41 -12.79 11.04
CA THR A 63 -0.56 -12.17 10.13
C THR A 63 0.03 -10.92 9.47
N LEU A 64 0.75 -10.11 10.25
CA LEU A 64 1.42 -8.90 9.78
C LEU A 64 2.49 -9.24 8.73
N LEU A 65 3.29 -10.30 8.93
CA LEU A 65 4.34 -10.74 8.00
C LEU A 65 3.80 -11.43 6.73
N ARG A 66 2.55 -11.89 6.74
CA ARG A 66 1.81 -12.41 5.58
C ARG A 66 1.03 -11.33 4.82
N SER A 67 0.89 -10.13 5.39
CA SER A 67 0.10 -9.03 4.81
C SER A 67 0.66 -8.51 3.47
N PRO A 68 -0.18 -7.86 2.64
CA PRO A 68 0.28 -7.20 1.41
C PRO A 68 1.36 -6.13 1.67
N ALA A 69 1.27 -5.41 2.80
CA ALA A 69 2.29 -4.45 3.21
C ALA A 69 3.63 -5.15 3.47
N ALA A 70 3.61 -6.31 4.12
CA ALA A 70 4.82 -7.07 4.34
C ALA A 70 5.45 -7.61 3.05
N LYS A 71 4.65 -7.98 2.04
CA LYS A 71 5.19 -8.35 0.72
C LYS A 71 5.95 -7.21 0.04
N LYS A 72 5.53 -5.97 0.29
CA LYS A 72 6.09 -4.78 -0.37
C LYS A 72 7.25 -4.14 0.39
N TYR A 73 7.23 -4.20 1.73
CA TYR A 73 8.13 -3.43 2.58
C TYR A 73 9.00 -4.28 3.51
N VAL A 74 8.76 -5.58 3.66
CA VAL A 74 9.67 -6.43 4.45
C VAL A 74 10.93 -6.73 3.66
N THR A 75 12.08 -6.37 4.23
CA THR A 75 13.41 -6.70 3.74
C THR A 75 14.20 -7.45 4.82
N LEU A 76 15.27 -8.13 4.41
CA LEU A 76 16.20 -8.80 5.35
C LEU A 76 16.80 -7.82 6.35
N GLU A 77 17.20 -6.63 5.88
CA GLU A 77 17.74 -5.56 6.73
C GLU A 77 16.72 -5.08 7.76
N LEU A 78 15.44 -4.96 7.37
CA LEU A 78 14.38 -4.61 8.30
C LEU A 78 14.21 -5.66 9.39
N LEU A 79 14.19 -6.96 9.03
CA LEU A 79 14.07 -8.05 10.01
C LEU A 79 15.29 -8.14 10.92
N ARG A 80 16.50 -7.91 10.40
CA ARG A 80 17.75 -7.86 11.19
C ARG A 80 17.71 -6.73 12.22
N LYS A 81 17.28 -5.53 11.84
CA LYS A 81 17.12 -4.40 12.75
C LYS A 81 16.02 -4.66 13.78
N ALA A 82 14.86 -5.11 13.32
CA ALA A 82 13.74 -5.47 14.19
C ALA A 82 14.17 -6.48 15.26
N LEU A 83 14.87 -7.55 14.88
CA LEU A 83 15.29 -8.59 15.82
C LEU A 83 16.35 -8.09 16.82
N ARG A 84 17.27 -7.24 16.36
CA ARG A 84 18.29 -6.63 17.22
C ARG A 84 17.68 -5.65 18.22
N GLU A 85 16.71 -4.86 17.81
CA GLU A 85 16.07 -3.86 18.67
C GLU A 85 15.08 -4.48 19.65
N THR A 86 14.33 -5.51 19.22
CA THR A 86 13.26 -6.10 20.04
C THR A 86 13.72 -7.25 20.92
N CYS A 87 14.68 -8.05 20.44
CA CYS A 87 15.12 -9.28 21.09
C CYS A 87 16.63 -9.30 21.38
N SER A 88 17.39 -8.25 21.00
CA SER A 88 18.86 -8.21 21.11
C SER A 88 19.58 -9.39 20.45
N LYS A 89 18.93 -10.04 19.49
CA LYS A 89 19.44 -11.21 18.76
C LYS A 89 19.83 -10.83 17.33
N ARG A 90 20.72 -11.62 16.72
CA ARG A 90 21.12 -11.47 15.32
C ARG A 90 20.44 -12.56 14.50
N LEU A 91 19.91 -12.15 13.36
CA LEU A 91 19.26 -13.03 12.41
C LEU A 91 20.34 -13.74 11.58
N LYS A 92 20.30 -15.07 11.54
CA LYS A 92 21.32 -15.92 10.90
C LYS A 92 20.97 -16.25 9.44
N SER A 93 19.67 -16.31 9.11
CA SER A 93 19.22 -16.63 7.77
C SER A 93 19.59 -15.54 6.76
N GLU A 94 20.12 -15.96 5.62
CA GLU A 94 20.43 -15.08 4.48
C GLU A 94 19.26 -14.95 3.50
N GLU A 95 18.29 -15.88 3.56
CA GLU A 95 17.09 -15.85 2.73
C GLU A 95 15.90 -15.27 3.48
N LEU A 96 15.07 -14.50 2.78
CA LEU A 96 13.93 -13.79 3.37
C LEU A 96 12.82 -14.72 3.88
N GLY A 97 12.65 -15.89 3.25
CA GLY A 97 11.73 -16.93 3.71
C GLY A 97 12.17 -17.53 5.04
N GLY A 98 13.45 -17.93 5.15
CA GLY A 98 14.04 -18.43 6.39
C GLY A 98 14.10 -17.35 7.48
N ALA A 99 14.40 -16.11 7.11
CA ALA A 99 14.50 -14.99 8.04
C ALA A 99 13.17 -14.65 8.71
N LYS A 100 12.05 -14.76 7.98
CA LYS A 100 10.72 -14.56 8.57
C LYS A 100 10.39 -15.61 9.63
N ARG A 101 10.73 -16.88 9.38
CA ARG A 101 10.51 -17.98 10.32
C ARG A 101 11.40 -17.83 11.55
N GLU A 102 12.69 -17.62 11.35
CA GLU A 102 13.66 -17.38 12.43
C GLU A 102 13.27 -16.17 13.29
N PHE A 103 12.77 -15.10 12.66
CA PHE A 103 12.29 -13.92 13.36
C PHE A 103 11.07 -14.23 14.24
N ILE A 104 10.08 -14.97 13.72
CA ILE A 104 8.90 -15.39 14.50
C ILE A 104 9.34 -16.26 15.69
N GLU A 105 10.16 -17.28 15.44
CA GLU A 105 10.67 -18.19 16.47
C GLU A 105 11.46 -17.45 17.56
N ALA A 106 12.33 -16.52 17.16
CA ALA A 106 13.16 -15.76 18.09
C ALA A 106 12.36 -14.73 18.91
N VAL A 107 11.28 -14.18 18.34
CA VAL A 107 10.37 -13.28 19.04
C VAL A 107 9.46 -14.04 20.01
N HIS A 108 8.98 -15.23 19.62
CA HIS A 108 8.22 -16.13 20.49
C HIS A 108 9.06 -16.59 21.68
N ALA A 109 10.29 -17.07 21.42
CA ALA A 109 11.21 -17.51 22.46
C ALA A 109 11.65 -16.38 23.42
N SER A 110 11.39 -15.12 23.08
CA SER A 110 11.72 -13.95 23.91
C SER A 110 10.49 -13.31 24.55
N GLU A 111 9.26 -13.80 24.26
CA GLU A 111 7.99 -13.20 24.66
C GLU A 111 7.86 -11.70 24.30
N ARG A 112 8.52 -11.26 23.20
CA ARG A 112 8.57 -9.85 22.74
C ARG A 112 7.68 -9.58 21.53
N ALA A 113 6.60 -10.34 21.39
CA ALA A 113 5.68 -10.24 20.26
C ALA A 113 5.09 -8.84 20.07
N GLU A 114 4.61 -8.19 21.15
CA GLU A 114 4.02 -6.85 21.05
C GLU A 114 5.04 -5.76 20.62
N PRO A 115 6.25 -5.67 21.22
CA PRO A 115 7.31 -4.79 20.72
C PRO A 115 7.65 -5.03 19.24
N ALA A 116 7.76 -6.28 18.81
CA ALA A 116 8.07 -6.63 17.43
C ALA A 116 6.97 -6.20 16.45
N VAL A 117 5.72 -6.40 16.83
CA VAL A 117 4.55 -5.92 16.08
C VAL A 117 4.56 -4.40 15.97
N LYS A 118 4.81 -3.69 17.07
CA LYS A 118 4.84 -2.21 17.09
C LYS A 118 5.96 -1.68 16.20
N TYR A 119 7.14 -2.29 16.25
CA TYR A 119 8.27 -1.94 15.39
C TYR A 119 7.95 -2.12 13.91
N LEU A 120 7.42 -3.29 13.52
CA LEU A 120 7.08 -3.55 12.12
C LEU A 120 5.95 -2.65 11.61
N LYS A 121 4.96 -2.33 12.45
CA LYS A 121 3.93 -1.34 12.10
C LYS A 121 4.52 0.04 11.84
N HIS A 122 5.43 0.51 12.70
CA HIS A 122 6.11 1.77 12.52
C HIS A 122 6.95 1.77 11.25
N ALA A 123 7.76 0.72 11.04
CA ALA A 123 8.58 0.60 9.85
C ALA A 123 7.77 0.49 8.55
N PHE A 124 6.62 -0.19 8.58
CA PHE A 124 5.71 -0.22 7.42
C PHE A 124 5.03 1.13 7.20
N ALA A 125 4.67 1.84 8.27
CA ALA A 125 4.13 3.19 8.16
C ALA A 125 5.19 4.17 7.62
N GLU A 126 6.44 4.05 8.03
CA GLU A 126 7.58 4.85 7.56
C GLU A 126 7.96 4.49 6.11
N ALA A 127 7.93 3.21 5.74
CA ALA A 127 8.17 2.77 4.36
C ALA A 127 6.99 3.05 3.42
N ALA A 128 5.76 3.06 3.93
CA ALA A 128 4.56 3.48 3.21
C ALA A 128 4.41 5.00 3.20
N TYR A 129 5.05 5.70 4.15
CA TYR A 129 5.24 7.14 4.11
C TYR A 129 6.20 7.44 2.97
N VAL A 130 5.61 7.59 1.79
CA VAL A 130 6.22 8.38 0.74
C VAL A 130 6.11 9.82 1.26
N PRO A 131 7.20 10.46 1.75
CA PRO A 131 7.17 11.91 1.88
C PRO A 131 6.67 12.44 0.53
N PRO A 132 5.76 13.43 0.48
CA PRO A 132 5.29 13.98 -0.79
C PRO A 132 6.50 14.55 -1.55
N ALA A 133 7.17 13.69 -2.31
CA ALA A 133 8.34 13.99 -3.12
C ALA A 133 7.86 14.52 -4.47
N GLY A 134 6.93 15.47 -4.40
CA GLY A 134 6.48 16.31 -5.47
C GLY A 134 6.27 17.67 -4.85
N LYS A 135 6.95 18.69 -5.37
CA LYS A 135 6.53 20.08 -5.17
C LYS A 135 5.02 20.12 -5.33
N ASP A 136 4.32 20.77 -4.39
CA ASP A 136 2.87 20.94 -4.46
C ASP A 136 2.44 21.34 -5.87
N LYS A 137 1.25 20.89 -6.31
CA LYS A 137 0.70 21.23 -7.62
C LYS A 137 0.83 22.73 -7.93
N ALA A 138 0.59 23.57 -6.91
CA ALA A 138 0.76 25.01 -6.97
C ALA A 138 2.23 25.44 -7.17
N ALA A 139 3.18 24.82 -6.46
CA ALA A 139 4.60 25.09 -6.62
C ALA A 139 5.14 24.69 -8.00
N LEU A 140 4.69 23.55 -8.56
CA LEU A 140 5.04 23.14 -9.92
C LEU A 140 4.44 24.05 -10.99
N GLN A 141 3.24 24.59 -10.76
CA GLN A 141 2.62 25.56 -11.67
C GLN A 141 3.32 26.91 -11.61
N HIS A 142 3.68 27.38 -10.41
CA HIS A 142 4.46 28.60 -10.22
C HIS A 142 5.85 28.51 -10.86
N GLU A 143 6.52 27.38 -10.67
CA GLU A 143 7.81 27.09 -11.31
C GLU A 143 7.70 27.03 -12.84
N PHE A 144 6.64 26.43 -13.36
CA PHE A 144 6.39 26.39 -14.80
C PHE A 144 6.18 27.79 -15.39
N LEU A 145 5.52 28.68 -14.65
CA LEU A 145 5.36 30.08 -15.00
C LEU A 145 6.70 30.84 -14.96
N GLN A 146 7.52 30.62 -13.94
CA GLN A 146 8.87 31.21 -13.84
C GLN A 146 9.74 30.81 -15.03
N LEU A 147 9.73 29.52 -15.43
CA LEU A 147 10.46 29.03 -16.61
C LEU A 147 10.04 29.71 -17.92
N GLY A 148 8.79 30.21 -18.00
CA GLY A 148 8.30 30.99 -19.13
C GLY A 148 8.87 32.40 -19.21
N ARG A 149 9.28 32.97 -18.07
CA ARG A 149 9.83 34.34 -17.92
C ARG A 149 11.36 34.40 -18.06
N LEU A 150 12.05 33.27 -17.98
CA LEU A 150 13.51 33.21 -18.13
C LEU A 150 13.97 33.51 -19.56
N SER A 151 15.14 34.14 -19.68
CA SER A 151 15.89 34.27 -20.95
C SER A 151 16.23 32.90 -21.55
N ASP A 152 16.65 32.83 -22.81
CA ASP A 152 17.00 31.53 -23.42
C ASP A 152 18.24 30.89 -22.81
N GLU A 153 19.21 31.71 -22.36
CA GLU A 153 20.41 31.27 -21.67
C GLU A 153 20.08 30.74 -20.26
N ASP A 154 19.28 31.47 -19.50
CA ASP A 154 18.85 31.05 -18.16
C ASP A 154 17.95 29.81 -18.20
N TYR A 155 17.10 29.72 -19.22
CA TYR A 155 16.28 28.52 -19.42
C TYR A 155 17.16 27.30 -19.69
N ALA A 156 18.18 27.42 -20.55
CA ALA A 156 19.08 26.33 -20.87
C ALA A 156 19.86 25.83 -19.64
N THR A 157 20.39 26.73 -18.82
CA THR A 157 21.13 26.38 -17.60
C THR A 157 20.22 25.75 -16.54
N THR A 158 18.98 26.24 -16.40
CA THR A 158 18.01 25.75 -15.42
C THR A 158 17.41 24.41 -15.81
N ILE A 159 17.18 24.17 -17.11
CA ILE A 159 16.61 22.92 -17.63
C ILE A 159 17.67 21.80 -17.70
N ALA A 160 18.95 22.15 -17.89
CA ALA A 160 20.06 21.21 -17.94
C ALA A 160 20.25 20.44 -16.62
N LYS A 161 20.02 21.11 -15.48
CA LYS A 161 20.11 20.52 -14.14
C LYS A 161 18.97 19.54 -13.83
N ARG A 162 17.94 19.44 -14.67
CA ARG A 162 16.75 18.62 -14.41
C ARG A 162 16.85 17.21 -14.94
N THR A 163 16.32 16.28 -14.14
CA THR A 163 16.14 14.89 -14.54
C THR A 163 14.97 14.74 -15.51
N PHE A 164 14.97 13.67 -16.30
CA PHE A 164 13.87 13.42 -17.24
C PHE A 164 12.53 13.17 -16.53
N GLY A 165 12.56 12.55 -15.34
CA GLY A 165 11.39 12.35 -14.49
C GLY A 165 10.77 13.66 -13.99
N GLU A 166 11.60 14.64 -13.61
CA GLU A 166 11.13 15.98 -13.22
C GLU A 166 10.46 16.73 -14.37
N LEU A 167 11.01 16.62 -15.58
CA LEU A 167 10.42 17.24 -16.78
C LEU A 167 9.06 16.62 -17.11
N ARG A 168 8.92 15.29 -16.99
CA ARG A 168 7.64 14.60 -17.17
C ARG A 168 6.60 15.01 -16.14
N ARG A 169 7.00 15.14 -14.87
CA ARG A 169 6.13 15.63 -13.78
C ARG A 169 5.67 17.07 -14.06
N LEU A 170 6.62 17.97 -14.36
CA LEU A 170 6.34 19.37 -14.69
C LEU A 170 5.37 19.49 -15.89
N ALA A 171 5.60 18.71 -16.94
CA ALA A 171 4.74 18.67 -18.13
C ALA A 171 3.33 18.13 -17.80
N GLY A 172 3.25 17.02 -17.06
CA GLY A 172 1.99 16.39 -16.67
C GLY A 172 1.12 17.28 -15.79
N THR A 173 1.72 17.94 -14.79
CA THR A 173 1.02 18.87 -13.89
C THR A 173 0.44 20.09 -14.63
N ASN A 174 1.07 20.50 -15.73
CA ASN A 174 0.65 21.65 -16.55
C ASN A 174 -0.13 21.24 -17.82
N GLY A 175 -0.61 20.00 -17.91
CA GLY A 175 -1.48 19.55 -19.00
C GLY A 175 -0.78 19.40 -20.36
N ILE A 176 0.54 19.35 -20.40
CA ILE A 176 1.30 19.09 -21.63
C ILE A 176 1.22 17.58 -21.91
N ARG A 177 0.62 17.21 -23.05
CA ARG A 177 0.54 15.82 -23.48
C ARG A 177 1.92 15.35 -23.96
N PHE A 178 2.35 14.19 -23.46
CA PHE A 178 3.53 13.46 -23.95
C PHE A 178 3.26 11.96 -23.87
N THR A 179 3.98 11.20 -24.68
CA THR A 179 3.93 9.73 -24.69
C THR A 179 5.24 9.15 -24.16
N ASP A 180 5.28 7.85 -23.85
CA ASP A 180 6.50 7.20 -23.38
C ASP A 180 7.66 7.24 -24.39
N LYS A 181 7.34 7.40 -25.68
CA LYS A 181 8.31 7.57 -26.79
C LYS A 181 8.87 9.00 -26.89
N THR A 182 8.38 9.94 -26.09
CA THR A 182 8.82 11.34 -26.14
C THR A 182 10.24 11.46 -25.60
N THR A 183 11.16 12.00 -26.39
CA THR A 183 12.56 12.18 -25.99
C THR A 183 12.74 13.40 -25.07
N LYS A 184 13.80 13.39 -24.23
CA LYS A 184 14.13 14.52 -23.34
C LYS A 184 14.22 15.87 -24.09
N PRO A 185 14.90 15.98 -25.25
CA PRO A 185 14.96 17.24 -26.01
C PRO A 185 13.58 17.71 -26.50
N HIS A 186 12.73 16.79 -26.95
CA HIS A 186 11.39 17.12 -27.42
C HIS A 186 10.50 17.62 -26.28
N LEU A 187 10.60 16.99 -25.11
CA LEU A 187 9.87 17.41 -23.91
C LEU A 187 10.30 18.81 -23.44
N ILE A 188 11.59 19.12 -23.47
CA ILE A 188 12.13 20.45 -23.15
C ILE A 188 11.55 21.51 -24.10
N LYS A 189 11.57 21.25 -25.42
CA LYS A 189 11.02 22.17 -26.43
C LYS A 189 9.53 22.44 -26.18
N SER A 190 8.77 21.41 -25.86
CA SER A 190 7.35 21.53 -25.53
C SER A 190 7.12 22.33 -24.25
N ILE A 191 7.85 22.02 -23.17
CA ILE A 191 7.79 22.79 -21.91
C ILE A 191 8.06 24.27 -22.16
N ARG A 192 9.12 24.61 -22.92
CA ARG A 192 9.46 26.01 -23.24
C ARG A 192 8.31 26.72 -23.98
N ARG A 193 7.73 26.07 -24.98
CA ARG A 193 6.63 26.62 -25.78
C ARG A 193 5.40 26.93 -24.92
N TYR A 194 4.97 25.98 -24.09
CA TYR A 194 3.79 26.14 -23.25
C TYR A 194 4.03 27.09 -22.07
N ALA A 195 5.22 27.09 -21.48
CA ALA A 195 5.59 28.00 -20.39
C ALA A 195 5.61 29.45 -20.86
N ARG A 196 6.19 29.75 -22.05
CA ARG A 196 6.16 31.09 -22.65
C ARG A 196 4.74 31.56 -22.96
N ARG A 197 3.91 30.67 -23.51
CA ARG A 197 2.50 30.99 -23.81
C ARG A 197 1.71 31.30 -22.53
N LEU A 198 1.95 30.54 -21.47
CA LEU A 198 1.31 30.78 -20.17
C LEU A 198 1.76 32.11 -19.57
N ALA A 199 3.07 32.40 -19.58
CA ALA A 199 3.62 33.65 -19.06
C ALA A 199 3.16 34.89 -19.84
N ALA A 200 2.95 34.78 -21.16
CA ALA A 200 2.43 35.86 -21.99
C ALA A 200 0.93 36.15 -21.78
N ASN A 201 0.16 35.17 -21.30
CA ASN A 201 -1.29 35.27 -21.13
C ASN A 201 -1.73 35.69 -19.71
N LEU A 202 -0.80 35.76 -18.75
CA LEU A 202 -1.09 36.15 -17.36
C LEU A 202 -0.56 37.58 -17.14
N PRO A 203 -1.42 38.56 -16.78
CA PRO A 203 -0.97 39.89 -16.42
C PRO A 203 -0.07 39.82 -15.18
N THR A 204 0.95 40.68 -15.15
CA THR A 204 1.92 40.85 -14.05
C THR A 204 1.26 41.23 -12.74
#